data_AF-A0A7W1VT36-F1
#
_entry.id   AF-A0A7W1VT36-F1
#
_cell.length_a   1.000
_cell.length_b   1.000
_cell.length_c   1.000
_cell.angle_alpha   90.00
_cell.angle_beta   90.00
_cell.angle_gamma   90.00
#
_symmetry.space_group_name_H-M   'P 1'
#
loop_
_entity.id
_entity.type
_entity.pdbx_description
1 polymer ?
#
loop_
_entity_poly.entity_id
_entity_poly.type
_entity_poly.pdbx_seq_one_letter_code
_entity_poly.pdbx_strand_id
1 'polypeptide(L)'
;MKRSILSFFTVVSAILIGFNCNETHAQRQQVKTNTASTSAKPKAVGEAAAKGVTSGRKAERKTSATDKIPDRPEKLTFPPFQYDPPNPSAYRVQLKSGPVAYIVTNRELPLINISILVRTGEYLQPDGKEGLASLTGYLLARGGTKSQTAEELEERLAFLAAQLSSGIGETQGSVSLNLLSKDLDEGFAILREVLTAPRFQDDKIALFKSQTMQSIRQRNDESSSIEGRERGFLAFGETFWANRYTTAASLESITKADMQQFHQRWFYPSNFIIAASGDFDSEKMRVKLEELFTNWPFEGETSSDIPTNTAFAKPGIYIVNKDVNQGRVAIMLPGIHRDDPDYFPAVIMNDILGGGGFTSHIMNRVRSDEGLAYSAGSSLPGGVYYPLTFTASFQSKSSTVPYAISIVLDEVDKMTKQPPTKEELHVSKRSFIDRFPRAFATKAQVAGTFAQDEFTGRYAKDPLFWDKYRDRLDAVTREDVQRVAKRFLQSDKYAILIVGEKDEILKGHPNHTVKLEELTGGKITELPLRDPFTMKPLGR
;
A
#
# COMPACT_ATOMS: atom_id res chain seq x y z
N MET A 1 -20.55 19.71 37.46
CA MET A 1 -20.47 21.06 36.86
C MET A 1 -19.44 20.99 35.73
N LYS A 2 -19.89 21.11 34.46
CA LYS A 2 -19.15 21.17 33.16
C LYS A 2 -18.28 19.94 32.77
N ARG A 3 -18.70 19.05 31.83
CA ARG A 3 -18.73 19.13 30.33
C ARG A 3 -17.34 19.45 29.73
N SER A 4 -16.80 18.82 28.68
CA SER A 4 -17.32 17.94 27.62
C SER A 4 -16.16 17.45 26.73
N ILE A 5 -16.29 16.26 26.12
CA ILE A 5 -16.05 15.91 24.70
C ILE A 5 -14.71 16.29 24.06
N LEU A 6 -13.87 15.29 23.72
CA LEU A 6 -13.24 15.17 22.39
C LEU A 6 -12.64 13.75 22.20
N SER A 7 -13.28 12.95 21.35
CA SER A 7 -12.75 11.72 20.75
C SER A 7 -13.40 11.63 19.37
N PHE A 8 -12.67 11.05 18.41
CA PHE A 8 -12.88 11.08 16.95
C PHE A 8 -12.25 12.27 16.24
N PHE A 9 -11.08 12.05 15.64
CA PHE A 9 -10.80 12.20 14.20
C PHE A 9 -9.35 11.76 13.94
N THR A 10 -9.16 10.58 13.36
CA THR A 10 -7.86 10.15 12.81
C THR A 10 -8.14 9.34 11.55
N VAL A 11 -8.09 9.99 10.40
CA VAL A 11 -7.94 9.36 9.08
C VAL A 11 -7.13 10.34 8.24
N VAL A 12 -6.12 9.81 7.53
CA VAL A 12 -5.41 10.34 6.34
C VAL A 12 -3.89 10.17 6.51
N SER A 13 -3.37 9.03 6.02
CA SER A 13 -2.12 8.89 5.25
C SER A 13 -1.78 7.41 5.04
N ALA A 14 -2.32 6.80 3.98
CA ALA A 14 -1.87 5.52 3.43
C ALA A 14 -2.45 5.32 2.01
N ILE A 15 -1.95 6.06 1.02
CA ILE A 15 -2.17 5.74 -0.40
C ILE A 15 -0.85 5.99 -1.14
N LEU A 16 0.06 5.02 -1.02
CA LEU A 16 1.10 4.65 -2.00
C LEU A 16 1.95 3.55 -1.33
N ILE A 17 1.36 2.37 -1.18
CA ILE A 17 1.94 1.03 -1.02
C ILE A 17 0.76 0.10 -0.71
N GLY A 18 0.62 -0.98 -1.48
CA GLY A 18 -0.10 -2.22 -1.16
C GLY A 18 -1.45 -2.16 -0.42
N PHE A 19 -2.52 -2.55 -1.10
CA PHE A 19 -3.82 -2.89 -0.52
C PHE A 19 -3.70 -3.70 0.78
N ASN A 20 -4.17 -3.12 1.88
CA ASN A 20 -4.52 -3.87 3.10
C ASN A 20 -5.98 -3.51 3.43
N CYS A 21 -6.87 -4.48 3.32
CA CYS A 21 -8.31 -4.31 3.47
C CYS A 21 -8.78 -5.13 4.67
N ASN A 22 -8.91 -4.50 5.85
CA ASN A 22 -9.89 -4.82 6.88
C ASN A 22 -9.68 -3.95 8.11
N GLU A 23 -10.61 -3.02 8.38
CA GLU A 23 -10.89 -2.52 9.73
C GLU A 23 -12.21 -1.73 9.70
N THR A 24 -13.33 -2.38 10.04
CA THR A 24 -14.57 -1.72 10.52
C THR A 24 -15.54 -2.77 11.05
N HIS A 25 -15.25 -3.37 12.21
CA HIS A 25 -16.29 -4.05 13.00
C HIS A 25 -15.97 -4.02 14.50
N ALA A 26 -16.21 -2.86 15.13
CA ALA A 26 -16.35 -2.77 16.58
C ALA A 26 -17.26 -1.60 16.96
N GLN A 27 -18.55 -1.67 16.60
CA GLN A 27 -19.61 -0.82 17.20
C GLN A 27 -21.02 -1.26 16.76
N ARG A 28 -21.43 -2.50 17.04
CA ARG A 28 -22.85 -2.92 16.97
C ARG A 28 -23.18 -4.00 18.01
N GLN A 29 -22.98 -3.69 19.28
CA GLN A 29 -23.67 -4.38 20.37
C GLN A 29 -23.98 -3.39 21.49
N GLN A 30 -25.13 -2.74 21.39
CA GLN A 30 -26.00 -2.38 22.51
C GLN A 30 -27.28 -1.75 21.94
N VAL A 31 -28.37 -1.85 22.69
CA VAL A 31 -29.75 -1.47 22.34
C VAL A 31 -30.54 -2.55 21.57
N LYS A 32 -30.79 -3.68 22.25
CA LYS A 32 -32.12 -4.29 22.26
C LYS A 32 -32.78 -3.92 23.59
N THR A 33 -33.94 -3.24 23.54
CA THR A 33 -35.13 -3.43 24.40
C THR A 33 -36.06 -2.22 24.25
N ASN A 34 -37.15 -2.37 23.49
CA ASN A 34 -38.52 -2.36 24.05
C ASN A 34 -39.57 -2.25 22.94
N THR A 35 -40.58 -3.09 23.08
CA THR A 35 -41.68 -3.36 22.18
C THR A 35 -42.95 -2.59 22.60
N ALA A 36 -43.83 -2.34 21.61
CA ALA A 36 -45.26 -1.99 21.69
C ALA A 36 -45.58 -0.50 22.08
N SER A 37 -46.45 0.25 21.38
CA SER A 37 -47.86 -0.05 21.04
C SER A 37 -48.49 1.07 20.17
N THR A 38 -49.55 0.70 19.44
CA THR A 38 -50.80 1.44 19.08
C THR A 38 -50.83 2.73 18.25
N SER A 39 -51.44 2.56 17.06
CA SER A 39 -52.67 3.22 16.55
C SER A 39 -52.69 4.66 15.98
N ALA A 40 -53.39 4.73 14.83
CA ALA A 40 -54.32 5.77 14.37
C ALA A 40 -53.82 6.89 13.41
N LYS A 41 -54.38 6.84 12.19
CA LYS A 41 -54.63 7.97 11.26
C LYS A 41 -55.64 8.96 11.89
N PRO A 42 -55.67 10.26 11.53
CA PRO A 42 -56.50 10.71 10.38
C PRO A 42 -56.06 12.00 9.65
N LYS A 43 -56.98 12.44 8.77
CA LYS A 43 -56.99 13.35 7.61
C LYS A 43 -56.72 14.85 7.81
N ALA A 44 -56.53 15.49 6.64
CA ALA A 44 -56.37 16.90 6.28
C ALA A 44 -57.50 17.89 6.64
N VAL A 45 -57.12 19.17 6.80
CA VAL A 45 -57.82 20.47 6.54
C VAL A 45 -56.67 21.52 6.50
N GLY A 46 -56.60 22.62 5.75
CA GLY A 46 -57.47 23.37 4.86
C GLY A 46 -56.74 24.68 4.48
N GLU A 47 -57.22 25.32 3.44
CA GLU A 47 -56.67 26.44 2.66
C GLU A 47 -56.89 27.82 3.33
N ALA A 48 -55.95 28.76 3.17
CA ALA A 48 -56.21 30.20 3.33
C ALA A 48 -55.25 31.05 2.48
N ALA A 49 -55.85 31.97 1.72
CA ALA A 49 -55.25 32.81 0.68
C ALA A 49 -54.64 34.11 1.22
N ALA A 50 -53.69 34.68 0.45
CA ALA A 50 -53.45 36.12 0.39
C ALA A 50 -52.92 36.56 -0.99
N LYS A 51 -53.72 37.38 -1.68
CA LYS A 51 -53.34 38.28 -2.79
C LYS A 51 -52.30 39.29 -2.24
N GLY A 52 -51.34 39.88 -2.94
CA GLY A 52 -50.94 39.96 -4.35
C GLY A 52 -50.15 41.28 -4.49
N VAL A 53 -48.97 41.29 -5.13
CA VAL A 53 -48.33 42.50 -5.70
C VAL A 53 -47.51 42.08 -6.91
N THR A 54 -47.88 42.63 -8.07
CA THR A 54 -47.11 42.59 -9.32
C THR A 54 -46.01 43.66 -9.31
N SER A 55 -44.78 43.30 -9.63
CA SER A 55 -43.82 44.21 -10.28
C SER A 55 -42.74 43.40 -10.98
N GLY A 56 -42.59 43.64 -12.28
CA GLY A 56 -41.73 42.88 -13.16
C GLY A 56 -40.24 43.26 -13.07
N ARG A 57 -39.41 42.28 -13.34
CA ARG A 57 -38.19 42.46 -14.14
C ARG A 57 -37.90 41.17 -14.88
N LYS A 58 -38.05 41.22 -16.20
CA LYS A 58 -37.45 40.27 -17.14
C LYS A 58 -35.94 40.24 -16.87
N ALA A 59 -35.46 39.13 -16.32
CA ALA A 59 -34.08 38.72 -16.53
C ALA A 59 -34.15 37.56 -17.51
N GLU A 60 -33.79 37.83 -18.76
CA GLU A 60 -33.53 36.81 -19.76
C GLU A 60 -32.40 35.91 -19.24
N ARG A 61 -32.77 34.76 -18.67
CA ARG A 61 -31.85 33.63 -18.61
C ARG A 61 -31.62 33.20 -20.06
N LYS A 62 -30.46 33.53 -20.61
CA LYS A 62 -29.89 32.79 -21.73
C LYS A 62 -29.80 31.32 -21.29
N THR A 63 -30.79 30.54 -21.69
CA THR A 63 -30.74 29.07 -21.67
C THR A 63 -29.63 28.67 -22.64
N SER A 64 -28.42 28.42 -22.12
CA SER A 64 -27.46 27.59 -22.86
C SER A 64 -28.08 26.21 -23.02
N ALA A 65 -27.93 25.65 -24.22
CA ALA A 65 -28.52 24.41 -24.67
C ALA A 65 -28.64 23.35 -23.56
N THR A 66 -29.86 22.93 -23.30
CA THR A 66 -30.17 21.69 -22.60
C THR A 66 -29.73 20.52 -23.46
N ASP A 67 -28.51 20.03 -23.26
CA ASP A 67 -28.26 18.62 -23.54
C ASP A 67 -29.21 17.85 -22.64
N LYS A 68 -30.22 17.21 -23.26
CA LYS A 68 -31.18 16.37 -22.55
C LYS A 68 -30.35 15.30 -21.83
N ILE A 69 -30.37 15.32 -20.50
CA ILE A 69 -29.83 14.22 -19.70
C ILE A 69 -30.52 12.95 -20.22
N PRO A 70 -29.76 11.96 -20.74
CA PRO A 70 -30.33 10.75 -21.32
C PRO A 70 -31.21 10.01 -20.31
N ASP A 71 -32.16 9.24 -20.82
CA ASP A 71 -33.10 8.45 -20.03
C ASP A 71 -32.45 7.33 -19.21
N ARG A 72 -31.21 6.95 -19.55
CA ARG A 72 -30.41 5.99 -18.78
C ARG A 72 -28.95 6.43 -18.68
N PRO A 73 -28.26 6.16 -17.56
CA PRO A 73 -26.85 6.54 -17.38
C PRO A 73 -25.92 6.00 -18.47
N GLU A 74 -26.21 4.83 -19.06
CA GLU A 74 -25.35 4.22 -20.08
C GLU A 74 -25.35 4.99 -21.42
N LYS A 75 -26.30 5.91 -21.61
CA LYS A 75 -26.39 6.78 -22.80
C LYS A 75 -25.68 8.11 -22.60
N LEU A 76 -25.07 8.36 -21.44
CA LEU A 76 -24.26 9.54 -21.20
C LEU A 76 -23.00 9.48 -22.06
N THR A 77 -22.84 10.46 -22.93
CA THR A 77 -21.63 10.65 -23.73
C THR A 77 -20.80 11.77 -23.11
N PHE A 78 -19.54 11.47 -22.81
CA PHE A 78 -18.58 12.46 -22.35
C PHE A 78 -17.59 12.77 -23.47
N PRO A 79 -17.10 14.01 -23.60
CA PRO A 79 -15.99 14.30 -24.48
C PRO A 79 -14.77 13.43 -24.08
N PRO A 80 -13.89 13.06 -25.03
CA PRO A 80 -12.68 12.32 -24.71
C PRO A 80 -11.89 13.02 -23.61
N PHE A 81 -11.57 12.28 -22.54
CA PHE A 81 -10.80 12.83 -21.43
C PHE A 81 -9.35 13.08 -21.88
N GLN A 82 -9.00 14.34 -22.07
CA GLN A 82 -7.61 14.77 -22.30
C GLN A 82 -7.01 15.23 -20.99
N TYR A 83 -5.82 14.71 -20.67
CA TYR A 83 -5.06 15.12 -19.50
C TYR A 83 -3.59 14.93 -19.79
N ASP A 84 -2.83 16.00 -19.59
CA ASP A 84 -1.38 15.99 -19.71
C ASP A 84 -0.78 15.85 -18.30
N PRO A 85 0.02 14.80 -18.04
CA PRO A 85 0.69 14.67 -16.76
C PRO A 85 1.68 15.81 -16.54
N PRO A 86 1.88 16.24 -15.27
CA PRO A 86 2.93 17.19 -14.95
C PRO A 86 4.29 16.68 -15.42
N ASN A 87 5.17 17.59 -15.86
CA ASN A 87 6.53 17.23 -16.24
C ASN A 87 7.43 17.23 -14.98
N PRO A 88 8.09 16.11 -14.63
CA PRO A 88 8.96 16.03 -13.46
C PRO A 88 10.10 17.07 -13.47
N SER A 89 10.69 17.36 -14.64
CA SER A 89 11.79 18.31 -14.78
C SER A 89 11.40 19.74 -14.40
N ALA A 90 10.11 20.08 -14.46
CA ALA A 90 9.62 21.41 -14.09
C ALA A 90 9.65 21.68 -12.57
N TYR A 91 9.75 20.62 -11.76
CA TYR A 91 9.73 20.71 -10.30
C TYR A 91 11.04 20.24 -9.63
N ARG A 92 11.93 19.62 -10.41
CA ARG A 92 13.18 19.02 -9.92
C ARG A 92 14.24 20.10 -9.68
N VAL A 93 14.83 20.08 -8.49
CA VAL A 93 15.90 20.97 -8.06
C VAL A 93 17.03 20.15 -7.46
N GLN A 94 18.22 20.22 -8.04
CA GLN A 94 19.43 19.68 -7.42
C GLN A 94 19.92 20.68 -6.37
N LEU A 95 19.92 20.29 -5.09
CA LEU A 95 20.49 21.10 -4.02
C LEU A 95 22.01 20.95 -4.02
N LYS A 96 22.72 22.04 -3.73
CA LYS A 96 24.19 22.06 -3.56
C LYS A 96 24.62 21.29 -2.32
N SER A 97 23.75 21.24 -1.32
CA SER A 97 23.90 20.46 -0.08
C SER A 97 23.78 18.93 -0.28
N GLY A 98 23.45 18.45 -1.49
CA GLY A 98 23.48 17.03 -1.84
C GLY A 98 22.14 16.47 -2.36
N PRO A 99 21.02 16.60 -1.62
CA PRO A 99 19.75 15.98 -1.99
C PRO A 99 19.15 16.54 -3.28
N VAL A 100 18.35 15.71 -3.96
CA VAL A 100 17.43 16.17 -5.00
C VAL A 100 16.10 16.51 -4.35
N ALA A 101 15.53 17.67 -4.69
CA ALA A 101 14.24 18.12 -4.21
C ALA A 101 13.23 18.28 -5.35
N TYR A 102 11.99 17.88 -5.12
CA TYR A 102 10.84 18.18 -5.97
C TYR A 102 9.96 19.20 -5.25
N ILE A 103 9.96 20.44 -5.75
CA ILE A 103 9.32 21.59 -5.11
C ILE A 103 8.09 21.99 -5.91
N VAL A 104 6.90 21.84 -5.31
CA VAL A 104 5.60 22.06 -5.97
C VAL A 104 4.74 23.04 -5.17
N THR A 105 4.66 24.29 -5.61
CA THR A 105 3.87 25.32 -4.94
C THR A 105 2.36 25.03 -4.98
N ASN A 106 1.69 25.20 -3.84
CA ASN A 106 0.23 25.20 -3.72
C ASN A 106 -0.23 26.28 -2.73
N ARG A 107 -0.92 27.33 -3.18
CA ARG A 107 -1.40 28.42 -2.32
C ARG A 107 -2.88 28.33 -1.95
N GLU A 108 -3.53 27.18 -2.20
CA GLU A 108 -4.93 26.97 -1.85
C GLU A 108 -5.19 26.99 -0.34
N LEU A 109 -4.24 26.46 0.44
CA LEU A 109 -4.27 26.42 1.89
C LEU A 109 -2.90 26.89 2.43
N PRO A 110 -2.86 27.57 3.60
CA PRO A 110 -1.62 28.02 4.22
C PRO A 110 -0.89 26.85 4.91
N LEU A 111 -0.67 25.76 4.18
CA LEU A 111 -0.07 24.51 4.65
C LEU A 111 1.16 24.19 3.83
N ILE A 112 2.13 23.56 4.49
CA ILE A 112 3.35 23.05 3.90
C ILE A 112 3.46 21.58 4.26
N ASN A 113 3.81 20.78 3.25
CA ASN A 113 4.09 19.35 3.35
C ASN A 113 5.51 19.10 2.87
N ILE A 114 6.31 18.46 3.71
CA ILE A 114 7.66 18.02 3.38
C ILE A 114 7.76 16.54 3.69
N SER A 115 8.30 15.78 2.75
CA SER A 115 8.65 14.39 2.92
C SER A 115 10.09 14.20 2.48
N ILE A 116 10.89 13.61 3.36
CA ILE A 116 12.28 13.24 3.12
C ILE A 116 12.30 11.73 2.98
N LEU A 117 12.51 11.24 1.77
CA LEU A 117 12.79 9.84 1.51
C LEU A 117 14.27 9.58 1.78
N VAL A 118 14.57 8.51 2.50
CA VAL A 118 15.94 8.14 2.89
C VAL A 118 16.28 6.78 2.30
N ARG A 119 17.38 6.70 1.57
CA ARG A 119 17.96 5.44 1.10
C ARG A 119 18.53 4.72 2.33
N THR A 120 17.70 3.93 2.99
CA THR A 120 18.01 3.07 4.14
C THR A 120 16.97 1.96 4.19
N GLY A 121 17.04 1.02 5.13
CA GLY A 121 16.00 -0.02 5.27
C GLY A 121 16.41 -1.19 6.15
N GLU A 122 15.49 -2.11 6.36
CA GLU A 122 15.73 -3.37 7.07
C GLU A 122 16.78 -4.25 6.36
N TYR A 123 16.96 -4.11 5.05
CA TYR A 123 18.03 -4.81 4.32
C TYR A 123 19.44 -4.43 4.81
N LEU A 124 19.61 -3.27 5.46
CA LEU A 124 20.88 -2.79 5.99
C LEU A 124 21.12 -3.15 7.46
N GLN A 125 20.15 -3.77 8.14
CA GLN A 125 20.32 -4.12 9.55
C GLN A 125 21.27 -5.34 9.70
N PRO A 126 22.18 -5.33 10.70
CA PRO A 126 23.05 -6.46 10.99
C PRO A 126 22.25 -7.72 11.36
N ASP A 127 22.85 -8.89 11.10
CA ASP A 127 22.29 -10.17 11.56
C ASP A 127 22.13 -10.18 13.09
N GLY A 128 21.00 -10.70 13.58
CA GLY A 128 20.69 -10.75 15.01
C GLY A 128 20.21 -9.42 15.59
N LYS A 129 20.09 -8.37 14.76
CA LYS A 129 19.53 -7.06 15.11
C LYS A 129 18.24 -6.77 14.34
N GLU A 130 17.54 -7.81 13.91
CA GLU A 130 16.25 -7.69 13.22
C GLU A 130 15.28 -6.88 14.08
N GLY A 131 14.75 -5.80 13.50
CA GLY A 131 13.91 -4.81 14.17
C GLY A 131 14.61 -3.47 14.42
N LEU A 132 15.94 -3.40 14.30
CA LEU A 132 16.73 -2.18 14.52
C LEU A 132 16.26 -1.02 13.64
N ALA A 133 16.06 -1.27 12.34
CA ALA A 133 15.64 -0.23 11.41
C ALA A 133 14.24 0.30 11.78
N SER A 134 13.28 -0.59 11.99
CA SER A 134 11.90 -0.23 12.35
C SER A 134 11.82 0.56 13.67
N LEU A 135 12.56 0.15 14.70
CA LEU A 135 12.63 0.83 16.00
C LEU A 135 13.31 2.20 15.86
N THR A 136 14.43 2.28 15.14
CA THR A 136 15.13 3.55 14.87
C THR A 136 14.19 4.52 14.18
N GLY A 137 13.57 4.10 13.08
CA GLY A 137 12.64 4.91 12.29
C GLY A 137 11.42 5.37 13.07
N TYR A 138 10.83 4.49 13.89
CA TYR A 138 9.68 4.83 14.74
C TYR A 138 10.01 5.95 15.74
N LEU A 139 11.21 5.89 16.34
CA LEU A 139 11.64 6.81 17.39
C LEU A 139 12.24 8.12 16.88
N LEU A 140 12.49 8.31 15.59
CA LEU A 140 12.94 9.62 15.08
C LEU A 140 11.93 10.73 15.41
N ALA A 141 10.63 10.51 15.15
CA ALA A 141 9.59 11.49 15.45
C ALA A 141 8.99 11.38 16.87
N ARG A 142 9.33 10.32 17.62
CA ARG A 142 8.65 9.98 18.90
C ARG A 142 9.60 9.81 20.09
N GLY A 143 10.90 9.81 19.85
CA GLY A 143 11.92 9.55 20.86
C GLY A 143 12.57 10.81 21.41
N GLY A 144 12.07 12.00 21.05
CA GLY A 144 12.66 13.30 21.41
C GLY A 144 13.88 13.67 20.57
N THR A 145 14.39 14.88 20.78
CA THR A 145 15.58 15.45 20.14
C THR A 145 16.63 15.86 21.19
N LYS A 146 17.77 16.38 20.74
CA LYS A 146 18.79 16.91 21.64
C LYS A 146 18.22 17.99 22.57
N SER A 147 17.41 18.91 22.04
CA SER A 147 16.83 20.00 22.82
C SER A 147 15.53 19.66 23.54
N GLN A 148 14.80 18.62 23.12
CA GLN A 148 13.48 18.29 23.64
C GLN A 148 13.37 16.82 24.06
N THR A 149 12.75 16.55 25.20
CA THR A 149 12.19 15.23 25.52
C THR A 149 11.13 14.82 24.50
N ALA A 150 10.74 13.55 24.50
CA ALA A 150 9.68 13.06 23.63
C ALA A 150 8.36 13.80 23.88
N GLU A 151 8.03 14.06 25.15
CA GLU A 151 6.84 14.77 25.59
C GLU A 151 6.87 16.24 25.16
N GLU A 152 7.99 16.93 25.34
CA GLU A 152 8.16 18.34 24.93
C GLU A 152 8.08 18.50 23.41
N LEU A 153 8.64 17.55 22.65
CA LEU A 153 8.53 17.54 21.19
C LEU A 153 7.07 17.36 20.75
N GLU A 154 6.35 16.41 21.35
CA GLU A 154 4.93 16.16 21.07
C GLU A 154 4.06 17.38 21.41
N GLU A 155 4.25 17.96 22.60
CA GLU A 155 3.53 19.17 23.03
C GLU A 155 3.82 20.34 22.09
N ARG A 156 5.07 20.50 21.65
CA ARG A 156 5.43 21.58 20.73
C ARG A 156 4.80 21.40 19.36
N LEU A 157 4.82 20.19 18.81
CA LEU A 157 4.16 19.88 17.54
C LEU A 157 2.65 20.11 17.65
N ALA A 158 2.02 19.72 18.76
CA ALA A 158 0.60 19.97 19.01
C ALA A 158 0.27 21.48 19.06
N PHE A 159 1.12 22.28 19.72
CA PHE A 159 0.97 23.73 19.77
C PHE A 159 1.03 24.38 18.37
N LEU A 160 1.91 23.88 17.51
CA LEU A 160 2.03 24.32 16.11
C LEU A 160 0.94 23.77 15.19
N ALA A 161 0.07 22.88 15.70
CA ALA A 161 -0.81 22.03 14.91
C ALA A 161 -0.05 21.32 13.77
N ALA A 162 1.20 20.92 14.04
CA ALA A 162 2.09 20.27 13.10
C ALA A 162 2.03 18.74 13.27
N GLN A 163 2.15 18.02 12.15
CA GLN A 163 2.22 16.58 12.12
C GLN A 163 3.60 16.14 11.63
N LEU A 164 4.41 15.61 12.55
CA LEU A 164 5.68 14.96 12.26
C LEU A 164 5.48 13.44 12.27
N SER A 165 6.00 12.76 11.26
CA SER A 165 5.99 11.31 11.17
C SER A 165 7.32 10.79 10.66
N SER A 166 7.68 9.59 11.07
CA SER A 166 8.91 8.92 10.63
C SER A 166 8.72 7.42 10.65
N GLY A 167 9.51 6.73 9.82
CA GLY A 167 9.55 5.28 9.77
C GLY A 167 10.69 4.78 8.88
N ILE A 168 11.11 3.55 9.10
CA ILE A 168 12.01 2.83 8.20
C ILE A 168 11.37 1.48 7.94
N GLY A 169 11.13 1.18 6.66
CA GLY A 169 10.60 -0.11 6.21
C GLY A 169 11.69 -0.95 5.56
N GLU A 170 11.26 -1.90 4.72
CA GLU A 170 12.13 -2.89 4.11
C GLU A 170 13.30 -2.28 3.32
N THR A 171 13.02 -1.34 2.42
CA THR A 171 14.00 -0.78 1.45
C THR A 171 14.09 0.74 1.45
N GLN A 172 13.32 1.43 2.30
CA GLN A 172 13.35 2.90 2.40
C GLN A 172 12.98 3.38 3.80
N GLY A 173 13.50 4.54 4.18
CA GLY A 173 13.04 5.32 5.32
C GLY A 173 12.34 6.60 4.90
N SER A 174 11.60 7.21 5.82
CA SER A 174 11.03 8.53 5.63
C SER A 174 10.93 9.35 6.92
N VAL A 175 11.01 10.67 6.75
CA VAL A 175 10.61 11.66 7.76
C VAL A 175 9.75 12.70 7.06
N SER A 176 8.54 12.92 7.54
CA SER A 176 7.58 13.84 6.95
C SER A 176 7.04 14.83 7.96
N LEU A 177 6.88 16.08 7.54
CA LEU A 177 6.36 17.18 8.33
C LEU A 177 5.24 17.90 7.56
N ASN A 178 4.08 18.04 8.20
CA ASN A 178 2.99 18.92 7.76
C ASN A 178 2.77 20.02 8.82
N LEU A 179 2.64 21.27 8.39
CA LEU A 179 2.43 22.41 9.29
C LEU A 179 1.84 23.62 8.55
N LEU A 180 1.46 24.67 9.29
CA LEU A 180 1.05 25.95 8.71
C LEU A 180 2.27 26.74 8.18
N SER A 181 2.10 27.47 7.08
CA SER A 181 3.19 28.21 6.42
C SER A 181 3.88 29.24 7.31
N LYS A 182 3.13 29.84 8.25
CA LYS A 182 3.66 30.83 9.20
C LYS A 182 4.67 30.22 10.19
N ASP A 183 4.61 28.91 10.42
CA ASP A 183 5.40 28.18 11.42
C ASP A 183 6.59 27.45 10.77
N LEU A 184 6.86 27.70 9.48
CA LEU A 184 7.85 26.99 8.67
C LEU A 184 9.25 26.98 9.29
N ASP A 185 9.71 28.14 9.78
CA ASP A 185 11.08 28.29 10.31
C ASP A 185 11.30 27.42 11.54
N GLU A 186 10.30 27.38 12.41
CA GLU A 186 10.35 26.54 13.59
C GLU A 186 10.19 25.06 13.24
N GLY A 187 9.29 24.72 12.32
CA GLY A 187 9.17 23.36 11.80
C GLY A 187 10.48 22.84 11.21
N PHE A 188 11.25 23.71 10.54
CA PHE A 188 12.56 23.35 9.98
C PHE A 188 13.61 23.14 11.07
N ALA A 189 13.58 23.94 12.15
CA ALA A 189 14.44 23.71 13.30
C ALA A 189 14.18 22.34 13.95
N ILE A 190 12.90 22.00 14.17
CA ILE A 190 12.49 20.68 14.69
C ILE A 190 12.91 19.57 13.74
N LEU A 191 12.62 19.71 12.44
CA LEU A 191 12.97 18.72 11.42
C LEU A 191 14.49 18.49 11.36
N ARG A 192 15.29 19.55 11.45
CA ARG A 192 16.75 19.44 11.50
C ARG A 192 17.20 18.61 12.69
N GLU A 193 16.68 18.89 13.88
CA GLU A 193 17.05 18.14 15.08
C GLU A 193 16.61 16.68 15.03
N VAL A 194 15.42 16.40 14.50
CA VAL A 194 14.92 15.03 14.29
C VAL A 194 15.86 14.24 13.35
N LEU A 195 16.35 14.88 12.29
CA LEU A 195 17.25 14.25 11.32
C LEU A 195 18.69 14.10 11.82
N THR A 196 19.16 14.98 12.71
CA THR A 196 20.58 15.08 13.06
C THR A 196 20.91 14.68 14.49
N ALA A 197 19.96 14.78 15.42
CA ALA A 197 20.20 14.55 16.83
C ALA A 197 18.97 13.94 17.54
N PRO A 198 18.45 12.79 17.08
CA PRO A 198 17.40 12.07 17.79
C PRO A 198 17.90 11.61 19.16
N ARG A 199 17.06 11.79 20.19
CA ARG A 199 17.41 11.47 21.59
C ARG A 199 17.31 9.99 21.90
N PHE A 200 16.42 9.27 21.22
CA PHE A 200 16.05 7.88 21.51
C PHE A 200 15.79 7.68 23.02
N GLN A 201 14.75 8.34 23.53
CA GLN A 201 14.40 8.31 24.96
C GLN A 201 14.08 6.89 25.46
N ASP A 202 14.59 6.54 26.64
CA ASP A 202 14.67 5.15 27.11
C ASP A 202 13.29 4.53 27.40
N ASP A 203 12.35 5.32 27.93
CA ASP A 203 10.97 4.86 28.16
C ASP A 203 10.24 4.57 26.83
N LYS A 204 10.49 5.34 25.77
CA LYS A 204 9.92 5.12 24.44
C LYS A 204 10.51 3.88 23.77
N ILE A 205 11.80 3.61 23.97
CA ILE A 205 12.43 2.36 23.56
C ILE A 205 11.75 1.17 24.25
N ALA A 206 11.60 1.24 25.59
CA ALA A 206 10.97 0.18 26.37
C ALA A 206 9.52 -0.05 25.95
N LEU A 207 8.75 1.02 25.70
CA LEU A 207 7.38 0.94 25.22
C LEU A 207 7.29 0.22 23.88
N PHE A 208 8.10 0.62 22.90
CA PHE A 208 8.12 -0.03 21.59
C PHE A 208 8.47 -1.51 21.72
N LYS A 209 9.55 -1.85 22.46
CA LYS A 209 9.95 -3.25 22.67
C LYS A 209 8.84 -4.07 23.32
N SER A 210 8.14 -3.51 24.31
CA SER A 210 7.00 -4.18 24.96
C SER A 210 5.86 -4.45 23.97
N GLN A 211 5.49 -3.45 23.16
CA GLN A 211 4.45 -3.61 22.13
C GLN A 211 4.85 -4.65 21.07
N THR A 212 6.07 -4.58 20.57
CA THR A 212 6.59 -5.57 19.60
C THR A 212 6.62 -6.97 20.21
N MET A 213 6.97 -7.12 21.48
CA MET A 213 6.93 -8.42 22.18
C MET A 213 5.50 -8.98 22.27
N GLN A 214 4.48 -8.13 22.46
CA GLN A 214 3.08 -8.59 22.38
C GLN A 214 2.71 -9.03 20.97
N SER A 215 3.11 -8.27 19.94
CA SER A 215 2.90 -8.67 18.54
C SER A 215 3.64 -9.98 18.20
N ILE A 216 4.82 -10.21 18.76
CA ILE A 216 5.56 -11.48 18.66
C ILE A 216 4.73 -12.61 19.26
N ARG A 217 4.16 -12.45 20.45
CA ARG A 217 3.34 -13.48 21.12
C ARG A 217 2.12 -13.90 20.29
N GLN A 218 1.46 -12.93 19.66
CA GLN A 218 0.23 -13.14 18.88
C GLN A 218 0.47 -13.48 17.40
N ARG A 219 1.75 -13.67 17.00
CA ARG A 219 2.18 -13.79 15.59
C ARG A 219 1.56 -14.95 14.81
N ASN A 220 1.01 -15.95 15.49
CA ASN A 220 0.37 -17.14 14.91
C ASN A 220 -1.14 -17.21 15.19
N ASP A 221 -1.74 -16.14 15.72
CA ASP A 221 -3.16 -16.11 16.02
C ASP A 221 -3.97 -16.02 14.71
N GLU A 222 -3.58 -15.09 13.84
CA GLU A 222 -4.25 -14.81 12.56
C GLU A 222 -3.69 -15.62 11.40
N SER A 223 -4.58 -16.34 10.70
CA SER A 223 -4.23 -17.14 9.50
C SER A 223 -3.63 -16.29 8.37
N SER A 224 -4.03 -15.02 8.26
CA SER A 224 -3.50 -14.08 7.26
C SER A 224 -2.04 -13.70 7.53
N SER A 225 -1.65 -13.54 8.80
CA SER A 225 -0.26 -13.26 9.19
C SER A 225 0.64 -14.47 8.94
N ILE A 226 0.13 -15.69 9.17
CA ILE A 226 0.82 -16.93 8.83
C ILE A 226 0.98 -17.04 7.30
N GLU A 227 -0.10 -16.85 6.55
CA GLU A 227 -0.10 -16.90 5.08
C GLU A 227 0.91 -15.91 4.49
N GLY A 228 0.85 -14.64 4.87
CA GLY A 228 1.75 -13.60 4.33
C GLY A 228 3.22 -13.91 4.55
N ARG A 229 3.55 -14.52 5.69
CA ARG A 229 4.91 -14.90 6.04
C ARG A 229 5.39 -16.14 5.28
N GLU A 230 4.63 -17.23 5.31
CA GLU A 230 5.03 -18.45 4.59
C GLU A 230 5.05 -18.20 3.07
N ARG A 231 4.18 -17.29 2.58
CA ARG A 231 4.23 -16.78 1.21
C ARG A 231 5.58 -16.11 0.91
N GLY A 232 6.08 -15.26 1.81
CA GLY A 232 7.41 -14.64 1.68
C GLY A 232 8.55 -15.66 1.65
N PHE A 233 8.54 -16.65 2.54
CA PHE A 233 9.52 -17.74 2.56
C PHE A 233 9.51 -18.57 1.28
N LEU A 234 8.33 -18.92 0.77
CA LEU A 234 8.19 -19.66 -0.48
C LEU A 234 8.56 -18.81 -1.70
N ALA A 235 8.29 -17.50 -1.68
CA ALA A 235 8.58 -16.60 -2.78
C ALA A 235 10.08 -16.30 -2.93
N PHE A 236 10.77 -16.08 -1.81
CA PHE A 236 12.11 -15.50 -1.83
C PHE A 236 13.18 -16.32 -1.09
N GLY A 237 12.79 -17.35 -0.33
CA GLY A 237 13.71 -18.25 0.38
C GLY A 237 13.97 -17.83 1.83
N GLU A 238 14.33 -18.79 2.68
CA GLU A 238 14.47 -18.57 4.14
C GLU A 238 15.56 -17.57 4.54
N THR A 239 16.64 -17.49 3.76
CA THR A 239 17.80 -16.62 4.05
C THR A 239 17.71 -15.26 3.37
N PHE A 240 16.63 -14.98 2.62
CA PHE A 240 16.46 -13.68 1.99
C PHE A 240 16.26 -12.61 3.05
N TRP A 241 16.88 -11.44 2.86
CA TRP A 241 16.95 -10.42 3.91
C TRP A 241 15.57 -9.95 4.37
N ALA A 242 14.57 -9.91 3.48
CA ALA A 242 13.19 -9.51 3.80
C ALA A 242 12.43 -10.56 4.62
N ASN A 243 12.95 -11.80 4.66
CA ASN A 243 12.40 -12.90 5.45
C ASN A 243 13.10 -13.04 6.82
N ARG A 244 14.01 -12.12 7.18
CA ARG A 244 14.62 -12.03 8.51
C ARG A 244 13.70 -11.25 9.47
N TYR A 245 12.73 -11.94 10.05
CA TYR A 245 11.78 -11.35 10.99
C TYR A 245 12.39 -11.07 12.36
N THR A 246 11.94 -9.99 13.01
CA THR A 246 12.25 -9.68 14.42
C THR A 246 11.91 -10.86 15.33
N THR A 247 12.88 -11.30 16.12
CA THR A 247 12.75 -12.33 17.15
C THR A 247 12.81 -11.69 18.54
N ALA A 248 12.45 -12.44 19.58
CA ALA A 248 12.64 -11.94 20.95
C ALA A 248 14.11 -11.65 21.23
N ALA A 249 15.00 -12.57 20.84
CA ALA A 249 16.44 -12.40 21.01
C ALA A 249 16.98 -11.17 20.25
N SER A 250 16.58 -10.99 18.98
CA SER A 250 17.04 -9.84 18.20
C SER A 250 16.54 -8.52 18.80
N LEU A 251 15.26 -8.46 19.18
CA LEU A 251 14.64 -7.28 19.77
C LEU A 251 15.28 -6.88 21.10
N GLU A 252 15.52 -7.86 21.98
CA GLU A 252 16.19 -7.64 23.27
C GLU A 252 17.61 -7.15 23.08
N SER A 253 18.33 -7.69 22.08
CA SER A 253 19.72 -7.32 21.81
C SER A 253 19.91 -5.87 21.35
N ILE A 254 18.90 -5.21 20.77
CA ILE A 254 19.04 -3.85 20.24
C ILE A 254 19.29 -2.84 21.36
N THR A 255 20.38 -2.08 21.26
CA THR A 255 20.76 -1.04 22.21
C THR A 255 20.53 0.36 21.64
N LYS A 256 20.55 1.38 22.51
CA LYS A 256 20.54 2.78 22.08
C LYS A 256 21.73 3.15 21.19
N ALA A 257 22.90 2.60 21.49
CA ALA A 257 24.10 2.82 20.69
C ALA A 257 23.94 2.23 19.27
N ASP A 258 23.30 1.07 19.13
CA ASP A 258 23.01 0.49 17.80
C ASP A 258 22.13 1.42 16.96
N MET A 259 21.09 2.02 17.56
CA MET A 259 20.22 2.98 16.87
C MET A 259 20.96 4.26 16.47
N GLN A 260 21.81 4.79 17.35
CA GLN A 260 22.62 5.97 17.04
C GLN A 260 23.59 5.70 15.90
N GLN A 261 24.28 4.55 15.90
CA GLN A 261 25.20 4.17 14.83
C GLN A 261 24.45 3.93 13.51
N PHE A 262 23.32 3.23 13.55
CA PHE A 262 22.50 3.00 12.35
C PHE A 262 21.96 4.32 11.78
N HIS A 263 21.50 5.22 12.64
CA HIS A 263 21.06 6.56 12.25
C HIS A 263 22.20 7.36 11.60
N GLN A 264 23.33 7.52 12.28
CA GLN A 264 24.46 8.31 11.76
C GLN A 264 25.00 7.77 10.44
N ARG A 265 25.00 6.45 10.27
CA ARG A 265 25.48 5.82 9.04
C ARG A 265 24.59 6.12 7.84
N TRP A 266 23.26 6.12 8.00
CA TRP A 266 22.34 6.18 6.85
C TRP A 266 21.58 7.50 6.70
N PHE A 267 21.40 8.28 7.78
CA PHE A 267 20.72 9.58 7.75
C PHE A 267 21.67 10.71 7.37
N TYR A 268 22.13 10.66 6.13
CA TYR A 268 23.06 11.63 5.57
C TYR A 268 22.53 12.20 4.25
N PRO A 269 22.76 13.49 3.91
CA PRO A 269 22.12 14.16 2.78
C PRO A 269 22.27 13.46 1.41
N SER A 270 23.37 12.74 1.17
CA SER A 270 23.52 11.97 -0.09
C SER A 270 22.49 10.85 -0.27
N ASN A 271 21.88 10.38 0.82
CA ASN A 271 20.83 9.36 0.82
C ASN A 271 19.42 9.96 0.74
N PHE A 272 19.27 11.29 0.73
CA PHE A 272 17.96 11.95 0.82
C PHE A 272 17.40 12.36 -0.54
N ILE A 273 16.08 12.23 -0.67
CA ILE A 273 15.28 12.85 -1.73
C ILE A 273 14.10 13.54 -1.09
N ILE A 274 13.84 14.78 -1.50
CA ILE A 274 12.86 15.66 -0.86
C ILE A 274 11.65 15.82 -1.78
N ALA A 275 10.46 15.69 -1.22
CA ALA A 275 9.23 16.19 -1.81
C ALA A 275 8.71 17.33 -0.93
N ALA A 276 8.61 18.54 -1.49
CA ALA A 276 8.08 19.71 -0.80
C ALA A 276 6.89 20.28 -1.59
N SER A 277 5.76 20.50 -0.92
CA SER A 277 4.59 21.12 -1.53
C SER A 277 3.80 21.98 -0.55
N GLY A 278 3.23 23.09 -1.01
CA GLY A 278 2.46 23.97 -0.13
C GLY A 278 2.61 25.46 -0.42
N ASP A 279 2.15 26.27 0.52
CA ASP A 279 2.07 27.72 0.38
C ASP A 279 3.42 28.37 0.72
N PHE A 280 4.27 28.46 -0.30
CA PHE A 280 5.57 29.11 -0.27
C PHE A 280 5.94 29.70 -1.64
N ASP A 281 7.08 30.39 -1.68
CA ASP A 281 7.78 30.73 -2.91
C ASP A 281 8.87 29.67 -3.19
N SER A 282 8.97 29.19 -4.44
CA SER A 282 9.84 28.07 -4.78
C SER A 282 11.32 28.37 -4.54
N GLU A 283 11.78 29.59 -4.87
CA GLU A 283 13.18 29.98 -4.67
C GLU A 283 13.49 30.17 -3.19
N LYS A 284 12.57 30.77 -2.42
CA LYS A 284 12.74 30.87 -0.95
C LYS A 284 12.76 29.49 -0.29
N MET A 285 11.90 28.57 -0.73
CA MET A 285 11.88 27.19 -0.22
C MET A 285 13.18 26.47 -0.54
N ARG A 286 13.69 26.61 -1.77
CA ARG A 286 15.01 26.08 -2.18
C ARG A 286 16.11 26.57 -1.24
N VAL A 287 16.18 27.87 -0.94
CA VAL A 287 17.18 28.41 0.00
C VAL A 287 17.05 27.80 1.39
N LYS A 288 15.83 27.69 1.93
CA LYS A 288 15.60 27.07 3.25
C LYS A 288 16.01 25.59 3.29
N LEU A 289 15.78 24.85 2.20
CA LEU A 289 16.22 23.46 2.09
C LEU A 289 17.75 23.36 2.01
N GLU A 290 18.43 24.26 1.30
CA GLU A 290 19.90 24.31 1.31
C GLU A 290 20.46 24.55 2.72
N GLU A 291 19.87 25.49 3.46
CA GLU A 291 20.23 25.79 4.85
C GLU A 291 19.99 24.57 5.77
N LEU A 292 18.88 23.84 5.57
CA LEU A 292 18.52 22.67 6.36
C LEU A 292 19.59 21.58 6.31
N PHE A 293 20.20 21.35 5.15
CA PHE A 293 21.17 20.26 4.93
C PHE A 293 22.64 20.70 5.02
N THR A 294 22.93 22.00 5.16
CA THR A 294 24.30 22.51 5.32
C THR A 294 24.85 22.23 6.73
N ASN A 295 26.17 22.02 6.86
CA ASN A 295 26.86 21.73 8.12
C ASN A 295 26.29 20.50 8.85
N TRP A 296 26.16 19.39 8.12
CA TRP A 296 25.70 18.11 8.70
C TRP A 296 26.69 17.64 9.79
N PRO A 297 26.24 17.25 11.00
CA PRO A 297 27.13 17.09 12.15
C PRO A 297 27.92 15.78 12.18
N PHE A 298 27.72 14.89 11.21
CA PHE A 298 28.41 13.62 11.08
C PHE A 298 28.54 13.26 9.59
N GLU A 299 29.50 12.40 9.27
CA GLU A 299 29.61 11.79 7.95
C GLU A 299 28.84 10.47 7.96
N GLY A 300 28.03 10.25 6.92
CA GLY A 300 27.35 8.98 6.70
C GLY A 300 28.00 8.16 5.59
N GLU A 301 27.32 7.07 5.22
CA GLU A 301 27.70 6.19 4.13
C GLU A 301 26.62 6.21 3.04
N THR A 302 27.02 5.96 1.80
CA THR A 302 26.07 5.69 0.72
C THR A 302 25.50 4.28 0.89
N SER A 303 24.18 4.17 0.90
CA SER A 303 23.51 2.87 0.99
C SER A 303 23.93 1.93 -0.15
N SER A 304 24.23 0.69 0.22
CA SER A 304 24.55 -0.36 -0.74
C SER A 304 23.31 -0.73 -1.57
N ASP A 305 23.54 -1.42 -2.69
CA ASP A 305 22.45 -2.01 -3.46
C ASP A 305 21.64 -3.00 -2.64
N ILE A 306 20.35 -3.08 -2.94
CA ILE A 306 19.43 -4.00 -2.28
C ILE A 306 19.74 -5.43 -2.76
N PRO A 307 19.97 -6.41 -1.86
CA PRO A 307 20.25 -7.77 -2.27
C PRO A 307 19.06 -8.39 -3.02
N THR A 308 19.36 -9.11 -4.10
CA THR A 308 18.38 -9.69 -5.02
C THR A 308 18.45 -11.21 -5.11
N ASN A 309 19.20 -11.85 -4.21
CA ASN A 309 19.43 -13.30 -4.14
C ASN A 309 18.18 -14.03 -3.61
N THR A 310 17.13 -14.08 -4.42
CA THR A 310 15.88 -14.77 -4.10
C THR A 310 15.94 -16.24 -4.55
N ALA A 311 15.24 -17.10 -3.81
CA ALA A 311 15.02 -18.50 -4.17
C ALA A 311 13.53 -18.82 -4.10
N PHE A 312 12.90 -19.01 -5.26
CA PHE A 312 11.49 -19.38 -5.34
C PHE A 312 11.30 -20.88 -5.04
N ALA A 313 10.21 -21.21 -4.35
CA ALA A 313 9.87 -22.58 -3.97
C ALA A 313 9.69 -23.49 -5.18
N LYS A 314 9.93 -24.79 -4.98
CA LYS A 314 9.64 -25.79 -6.00
C LYS A 314 8.12 -25.86 -6.25
N PRO A 315 7.69 -26.22 -7.46
CA PRO A 315 6.27 -26.38 -7.75
C PRO A 315 5.63 -27.45 -6.83
N GLY A 316 4.42 -27.18 -6.36
CA GLY A 316 3.70 -28.06 -5.46
C GLY A 316 2.76 -27.33 -4.52
N ILE A 317 2.22 -28.10 -3.57
CA ILE A 317 1.20 -27.64 -2.63
C ILE A 317 1.82 -27.63 -1.25
N TYR A 318 1.69 -26.51 -0.55
CA TYR A 318 2.26 -26.26 0.76
C TYR A 318 1.11 -25.98 1.72
N ILE A 319 0.96 -26.80 2.76
CA ILE A 319 -0.15 -26.68 3.72
C ILE A 319 0.40 -26.34 5.10
N VAL A 320 -0.07 -25.25 5.69
CA VAL A 320 0.12 -24.95 7.11
C VAL A 320 -1.17 -25.32 7.82
N ASN A 321 -1.12 -26.34 8.68
CA ASN A 321 -2.29 -26.75 9.45
C ASN A 321 -2.62 -25.71 10.54
N LYS A 322 -3.86 -25.23 10.54
CA LYS A 322 -4.37 -24.27 11.52
C LYS A 322 -5.86 -24.53 11.73
N ASP A 323 -6.27 -24.68 12.98
CA ASP A 323 -7.67 -24.89 13.35
C ASP A 323 -8.50 -23.62 13.09
N VAL A 324 -9.03 -23.51 11.86
CA VAL A 324 -9.92 -22.44 11.39
C VAL A 324 -10.93 -22.98 10.38
N ASN A 325 -12.14 -22.41 10.37
CA ASN A 325 -13.23 -22.84 9.49
C ASN A 325 -13.05 -22.48 8.01
N GLN A 326 -12.13 -21.57 7.70
CA GLN A 326 -11.84 -21.10 6.35
C GLN A 326 -10.37 -21.25 6.01
N GLY A 327 -10.08 -21.88 4.87
CA GLY A 327 -8.75 -21.95 4.32
C GLY A 327 -8.42 -20.71 3.50
N ARG A 328 -7.24 -20.13 3.75
CA ARG A 328 -6.64 -19.07 2.94
C ARG A 328 -5.71 -19.69 1.92
N VAL A 329 -5.78 -19.21 0.68
CA VAL A 329 -5.01 -19.75 -0.43
C VAL A 329 -4.23 -18.65 -1.13
N ALA A 330 -2.97 -18.93 -1.45
CA ALA A 330 -2.13 -18.14 -2.35
C ALA A 330 -1.51 -19.05 -3.41
N ILE A 331 -1.91 -18.86 -4.67
CA ILE A 331 -1.33 -19.52 -5.84
C ILE A 331 -0.27 -18.57 -6.42
N MET A 332 0.98 -18.98 -6.38
CA MET A 332 2.11 -18.12 -6.69
C MET A 332 2.88 -18.57 -7.93
N LEU A 333 3.43 -17.58 -8.63
CA LEU A 333 4.44 -17.75 -9.67
C LEU A 333 5.55 -16.70 -9.49
N PRO A 334 6.76 -16.96 -10.01
CA PRO A 334 7.77 -15.92 -10.18
C PRO A 334 7.18 -14.72 -10.94
N GLY A 335 7.50 -13.51 -10.52
CA GLY A 335 6.98 -12.30 -11.16
C GLY A 335 7.98 -11.62 -12.08
N ILE A 336 7.75 -10.33 -12.32
CA ILE A 336 8.56 -9.49 -13.22
C ILE A 336 9.11 -8.26 -12.52
N HIS A 337 10.12 -7.65 -13.14
CA HIS A 337 10.51 -6.29 -12.84
C HIS A 337 9.48 -5.31 -13.42
N ARG A 338 9.31 -4.14 -12.79
CA ARG A 338 8.46 -3.07 -13.33
C ARG A 338 8.99 -2.46 -14.64
N ASP A 339 10.28 -2.71 -14.92
CA ASP A 339 10.99 -2.22 -16.10
C ASP A 339 11.05 -3.33 -17.19
N ASP A 340 10.37 -4.48 -17.00
CA ASP A 340 10.28 -5.53 -18.03
C ASP A 340 9.53 -4.97 -19.26
N PRO A 341 9.99 -5.23 -20.50
CA PRO A 341 9.30 -4.78 -21.72
C PRO A 341 7.83 -5.23 -21.80
N ASP A 342 7.49 -6.35 -21.15
CA ASP A 342 6.14 -6.90 -21.09
C ASP A 342 5.31 -6.40 -19.90
N TYR A 343 5.79 -5.41 -19.13
CA TYR A 343 5.10 -4.92 -17.94
C TYR A 343 3.66 -4.45 -18.24
N PHE A 344 3.45 -3.64 -19.28
CA PHE A 344 2.11 -3.10 -19.61
C PHE A 344 1.11 -4.19 -20.03
N PRO A 345 1.44 -5.11 -20.96
CA PRO A 345 0.56 -6.26 -21.21
C PRO A 345 0.35 -7.14 -19.98
N ALA A 346 1.35 -7.28 -19.09
CA ALA A 346 1.24 -8.11 -17.89
C ALA A 346 0.32 -7.54 -16.82
N VAL A 347 0.33 -6.22 -16.59
CA VAL A 347 -0.61 -5.60 -15.65
C VAL A 347 -2.04 -5.61 -16.18
N ILE A 348 -2.24 -5.46 -17.50
CA ILE A 348 -3.56 -5.61 -18.14
C ILE A 348 -4.03 -7.07 -18.05
N MET A 349 -3.15 -8.03 -18.33
CA MET A 349 -3.43 -9.46 -18.16
C MET A 349 -3.89 -9.77 -16.73
N ASN A 350 -3.16 -9.26 -15.72
CA ASN A 350 -3.54 -9.44 -14.32
C ASN A 350 -4.88 -8.77 -13.99
N ASP A 351 -5.13 -7.55 -14.49
CA ASP A 351 -6.39 -6.82 -14.23
C ASP A 351 -7.60 -7.60 -14.77
N ILE A 352 -7.52 -8.15 -15.99
CA ILE A 352 -8.59 -8.99 -16.56
C ILE A 352 -8.73 -10.31 -15.78
N LEU A 353 -7.62 -10.96 -15.43
CA LEU A 353 -7.62 -12.25 -14.74
C LEU A 353 -8.21 -12.16 -13.32
N GLY A 354 -7.73 -11.22 -12.49
CA GLY A 354 -8.12 -11.15 -11.07
C GLY A 354 -7.86 -9.81 -10.37
N GLY A 355 -7.22 -8.84 -11.04
CA GLY A 355 -6.86 -7.54 -10.45
C GLY A 355 -7.94 -6.46 -10.57
N GLY A 356 -8.86 -6.59 -11.54
CA GLY A 356 -9.88 -5.60 -11.85
C GLY A 356 -11.09 -5.58 -10.90
N GLY A 357 -11.07 -6.38 -9.83
CA GLY A 357 -12.19 -6.52 -8.92
C GLY A 357 -13.36 -7.26 -9.56
N PHE A 358 -14.58 -6.72 -9.48
CA PHE A 358 -15.81 -7.38 -9.95
C PHE A 358 -15.88 -7.63 -11.46
N THR A 359 -15.04 -6.99 -12.28
CA THR A 359 -14.99 -7.26 -13.72
C THR A 359 -14.01 -8.38 -14.09
N SER A 360 -13.24 -8.88 -13.13
CA SER A 360 -12.19 -9.89 -13.38
C SER A 360 -12.73 -11.33 -13.36
N HIS A 361 -12.05 -12.23 -14.07
CA HIS A 361 -12.47 -13.63 -14.21
C HIS A 361 -12.52 -14.37 -12.87
N ILE A 362 -11.44 -14.31 -12.08
CA ILE A 362 -11.34 -14.99 -10.78
C ILE A 362 -12.44 -14.51 -9.83
N MET A 363 -12.65 -13.20 -9.73
CA MET A 363 -13.67 -12.65 -8.84
C MET A 363 -15.07 -13.09 -9.29
N ASN A 364 -15.37 -13.04 -10.59
CA ASN A 364 -16.68 -13.48 -11.08
C ASN A 364 -16.92 -14.97 -10.86
N ARG A 365 -15.99 -15.83 -11.26
CA ARG A 365 -16.18 -17.28 -11.11
C ARG A 365 -16.24 -17.72 -9.64
N VAL A 366 -15.28 -17.29 -8.82
CA VAL A 366 -15.18 -17.79 -7.43
C VAL A 366 -16.22 -17.14 -6.52
N ARG A 367 -16.50 -15.84 -6.67
CA ARG A 367 -17.45 -15.12 -5.81
C ARG A 367 -18.85 -15.01 -6.41
N SER A 368 -18.98 -14.50 -7.63
CA SER A 368 -20.29 -14.15 -8.19
C SER A 368 -21.09 -15.39 -8.61
N ASP A 369 -20.45 -16.34 -9.29
CA ASP A 369 -21.12 -17.52 -9.84
C ASP A 369 -21.25 -18.64 -8.80
N GLU A 370 -20.15 -18.97 -8.11
CA GLU A 370 -20.08 -20.13 -7.20
C GLU A 370 -20.29 -19.76 -5.72
N GLY A 371 -20.17 -18.48 -5.34
CA GLY A 371 -20.39 -18.03 -3.96
C GLY A 371 -19.41 -18.61 -2.92
N LEU A 372 -18.22 -19.06 -3.36
CA LEU A 372 -17.26 -19.79 -2.51
C LEU A 372 -16.44 -18.88 -1.59
N ALA A 373 -16.17 -17.65 -2.05
CA ALA A 373 -15.34 -16.69 -1.33
C ALA A 373 -15.98 -15.30 -1.31
N TYR A 374 -15.78 -14.56 -0.22
CA TYR A 374 -16.16 -13.16 -0.19
C TYR A 374 -15.22 -12.29 -1.03
N SER A 375 -13.95 -12.64 -1.14
CA SER A 375 -12.99 -11.99 -2.03
C SER A 375 -12.11 -13.04 -2.70
N ALA A 376 -11.87 -12.84 -3.99
CA ALA A 376 -10.93 -13.60 -4.79
C ALA A 376 -10.32 -12.65 -5.83
N GLY A 377 -9.05 -12.81 -6.14
CA GLY A 377 -8.39 -11.95 -7.12
C GLY A 377 -6.92 -12.29 -7.30
N SER A 378 -6.21 -11.45 -8.06
CA SER A 378 -4.79 -11.62 -8.32
C SER A 378 -4.03 -10.30 -8.36
N SER A 379 -2.74 -10.36 -8.05
CA SER A 379 -1.82 -9.22 -8.10
C SER A 379 -0.55 -9.57 -8.87
N LEU A 380 -0.09 -8.64 -9.71
CA LEU A 380 1.23 -8.62 -10.33
C LEU A 380 1.80 -7.21 -10.23
N PRO A 381 2.48 -6.86 -9.13
CA PRO A 381 2.87 -5.47 -8.86
C PRO A 381 4.05 -4.97 -9.70
N GLY A 382 4.92 -5.88 -10.17
CA GLY A 382 6.19 -5.52 -10.81
C GLY A 382 7.23 -5.00 -9.79
N GLY A 383 8.34 -5.71 -9.69
CA GLY A 383 9.40 -5.38 -8.74
C GLY A 383 10.21 -4.14 -9.09
N VAL A 384 10.59 -3.35 -8.09
CA VAL A 384 11.49 -2.18 -8.26
C VAL A 384 12.97 -2.56 -8.28
N TYR A 385 13.35 -3.52 -7.43
CA TYR A 385 14.74 -3.95 -7.25
C TYR A 385 14.96 -5.41 -7.62
N TYR A 386 13.95 -6.26 -7.35
CA TYR A 386 13.89 -7.66 -7.71
C TYR A 386 12.44 -8.02 -8.05
N PRO A 387 12.19 -9.04 -8.90
CA PRO A 387 10.83 -9.40 -9.29
C PRO A 387 9.94 -9.75 -8.09
N LEU A 388 8.75 -9.15 -8.04
CA LEU A 388 7.73 -9.47 -7.03
C LEU A 388 6.70 -10.44 -7.61
N THR A 389 6.38 -11.48 -6.86
CA THR A 389 5.57 -12.63 -7.31
C THR A 389 4.22 -12.24 -7.88
N PHE A 390 3.78 -12.97 -8.90
CA PHE A 390 2.35 -13.07 -9.20
C PHE A 390 1.69 -13.85 -8.06
N THR A 391 0.51 -13.42 -7.63
CA THR A 391 -0.25 -14.15 -6.60
C THR A 391 -1.73 -14.05 -6.90
N ALA A 392 -2.41 -15.19 -7.05
CA ALA A 392 -3.86 -15.29 -6.99
C ALA A 392 -4.27 -15.79 -5.60
N SER A 393 -5.21 -15.10 -4.96
CA SER A 393 -5.60 -15.37 -3.58
C SER A 393 -7.10 -15.35 -3.38
N PHE A 394 -7.56 -16.18 -2.45
CA PHE A 394 -8.93 -16.19 -1.95
C PHE A 394 -9.00 -16.82 -0.56
N GLN A 395 -10.16 -16.70 0.08
CA GLN A 395 -10.48 -17.40 1.32
C GLN A 395 -11.86 -18.03 1.21
N SER A 396 -11.95 -19.35 1.44
CA SER A 396 -13.20 -20.13 1.34
C SER A 396 -13.34 -21.10 2.51
N LYS A 397 -14.47 -21.79 2.64
CA LYS A 397 -14.61 -22.87 3.64
C LYS A 397 -13.54 -23.94 3.39
N SER A 398 -12.99 -24.52 4.45
CA SER A 398 -11.90 -25.52 4.35
C SER A 398 -12.20 -26.63 3.35
N SER A 399 -13.41 -27.21 3.40
CA SER A 399 -13.83 -28.27 2.47
C SER A 399 -13.96 -27.84 1.01
N THR A 400 -14.20 -26.55 0.71
CA THR A 400 -14.33 -26.05 -0.66
C THR A 400 -13.01 -25.57 -1.27
N VAL A 401 -11.92 -25.58 -0.51
CA VAL A 401 -10.61 -25.09 -0.96
C VAL A 401 -10.12 -25.78 -2.24
N PRO A 402 -10.09 -27.12 -2.34
CA PRO A 402 -9.63 -27.78 -3.58
C PRO A 402 -10.46 -27.38 -4.80
N TYR A 403 -11.79 -27.29 -4.64
CA TYR A 403 -12.67 -26.87 -5.71
C TYR A 403 -12.42 -25.42 -6.14
N ALA A 404 -12.29 -24.50 -5.20
CA ALA A 404 -11.98 -23.09 -5.50
C ALA A 404 -10.61 -22.93 -6.18
N ILE A 405 -9.58 -23.71 -5.78
CA ILE A 405 -8.30 -23.74 -6.50
C ILE A 405 -8.51 -24.18 -7.94
N SER A 406 -9.27 -25.25 -8.18
CA SER A 406 -9.52 -25.75 -9.53
C SER A 406 -10.15 -24.71 -10.45
N ILE A 407 -11.07 -23.88 -9.94
CA ILE A 407 -11.70 -22.79 -10.67
C ILE A 407 -10.67 -21.72 -11.04
N VAL A 408 -9.81 -21.33 -10.11
CA VAL A 408 -8.75 -20.35 -10.40
C VAL A 408 -7.79 -20.88 -11.46
N LEU A 409 -7.37 -22.14 -11.36
CA LEU A 409 -6.49 -22.77 -12.34
C LEU A 409 -7.14 -22.89 -13.73
N ASP A 410 -8.44 -23.17 -13.80
CA ASP A 410 -9.23 -23.19 -15.05
C ASP A 410 -9.27 -21.80 -15.71
N GLU A 411 -9.54 -20.73 -14.94
CA GLU A 411 -9.54 -19.36 -15.48
C GLU A 411 -8.16 -18.91 -15.94
N VAL A 412 -7.11 -19.31 -15.23
CA VAL A 412 -5.73 -19.07 -15.67
C VAL A 412 -5.44 -19.82 -16.96
N ASP A 413 -5.78 -21.10 -17.04
CA ASP A 413 -5.58 -21.92 -18.24
C ASP A 413 -6.31 -21.34 -19.47
N LYS A 414 -7.56 -20.88 -19.31
CA LYS A 414 -8.31 -20.17 -20.37
C LYS A 414 -7.59 -18.92 -20.86
N MET A 415 -7.07 -18.09 -19.94
CA MET A 415 -6.31 -16.88 -20.29
C MET A 415 -5.05 -17.21 -21.11
N THR A 416 -4.42 -18.36 -20.89
CA THR A 416 -3.28 -18.80 -21.72
C THR A 416 -3.72 -19.32 -23.10
N LYS A 417 -4.89 -19.96 -23.20
CA LYS A 417 -5.37 -20.62 -24.43
C LYS A 417 -6.11 -19.69 -25.38
N GLN A 418 -6.79 -18.67 -24.86
CA GLN A 418 -7.63 -17.77 -25.64
C GLN A 418 -7.26 -16.31 -25.36
N PRO A 419 -7.17 -15.44 -26.38
CA PRO A 419 -6.99 -14.02 -26.15
C PRO A 419 -8.23 -13.42 -25.47
N PRO A 420 -8.08 -12.43 -24.56
CA PRO A 420 -9.22 -11.77 -23.91
C PRO A 420 -10.15 -11.17 -24.97
N THR A 421 -11.41 -10.95 -24.67
CA THR A 421 -12.34 -10.28 -25.59
C THR A 421 -11.94 -8.82 -25.84
N LYS A 422 -12.49 -8.21 -26.89
CA LYS A 422 -12.28 -6.78 -27.16
C LYS A 422 -12.80 -5.90 -26.03
N GLU A 423 -13.93 -6.29 -25.43
CA GLU A 423 -14.55 -5.56 -24.34
C GLU A 423 -13.70 -5.62 -23.07
N GLU A 424 -13.22 -6.80 -22.68
CA GLU A 424 -12.35 -6.96 -21.50
C GLU A 424 -11.07 -6.13 -21.61
N LEU A 425 -10.42 -6.15 -22.79
CA LEU A 425 -9.25 -5.31 -23.04
C LEU A 425 -9.60 -3.82 -22.96
N HIS A 426 -10.72 -3.42 -23.56
CA HIS A 426 -11.18 -2.04 -23.55
C HIS A 426 -11.47 -1.55 -22.12
N VAL A 427 -12.24 -2.32 -21.35
CA VAL A 427 -12.58 -2.02 -19.95
C VAL A 427 -11.31 -1.92 -19.11
N SER A 428 -10.38 -2.87 -19.23
CA SER A 428 -9.12 -2.86 -18.48
C SER A 428 -8.29 -1.62 -18.80
N LYS A 429 -8.06 -1.31 -20.09
CA LYS A 429 -7.34 -0.11 -20.52
C LYS A 429 -7.97 1.17 -19.99
N ARG A 430 -9.29 1.32 -20.15
CA ARG A 430 -10.03 2.48 -19.63
C ARG A 430 -9.87 2.59 -18.12
N SER A 431 -9.92 1.47 -17.40
CA SER A 431 -9.71 1.46 -15.97
C SER A 431 -8.34 2.02 -15.57
N PHE A 432 -7.26 1.75 -16.31
CA PHE A 432 -5.95 2.35 -16.00
C PHE A 432 -5.88 3.81 -16.42
N ILE A 433 -6.40 4.16 -17.60
CA ILE A 433 -6.37 5.51 -18.17
C ILE A 433 -7.19 6.49 -17.31
N ASP A 434 -8.39 6.09 -16.89
CA ASP A 434 -9.31 6.94 -16.13
C ASP A 434 -8.86 7.11 -14.67
N ARG A 435 -8.11 6.13 -14.12
CA ARG A 435 -7.51 6.24 -12.78
C ARG A 435 -6.22 7.06 -12.77
N PHE A 436 -5.53 7.16 -13.91
CA PHE A 436 -4.22 7.80 -14.01
C PHE A 436 -4.13 9.21 -13.43
N PRO A 437 -5.08 10.14 -13.68
CA PRO A 437 -5.00 11.50 -13.13
C PRO A 437 -4.93 11.53 -11.60
N ARG A 438 -5.43 10.49 -10.92
CA ARG A 438 -5.41 10.40 -9.46
C ARG A 438 -4.00 10.30 -8.89
N ALA A 439 -3.01 9.87 -9.68
CA ALA A 439 -1.61 9.89 -9.28
C ALA A 439 -1.09 11.32 -9.06
N PHE A 440 -1.79 12.33 -9.58
CA PHE A 440 -1.37 13.74 -9.60
C PHE A 440 -2.50 14.68 -9.17
N ALA A 441 -3.50 14.18 -8.44
CA ALA A 441 -4.69 14.95 -8.09
C ALA A 441 -4.39 16.13 -7.13
N THR A 442 -3.32 16.03 -6.34
CA THR A 442 -2.87 17.09 -5.43
C THR A 442 -1.40 17.43 -5.68
N LYS A 443 -0.98 18.66 -5.33
CA LYS A 443 0.43 19.08 -5.44
C LYS A 443 1.39 18.24 -4.60
N ALA A 444 0.92 17.73 -3.46
CA ALA A 444 1.67 16.78 -2.63
C ALA A 444 1.88 15.43 -3.34
N GLN A 445 0.85 14.91 -4.03
CA GLN A 445 0.99 13.69 -4.83
C GLN A 445 1.92 13.89 -6.03
N VAL A 446 1.91 15.07 -6.67
CA VAL A 446 2.88 15.42 -7.73
C VAL A 446 4.31 15.38 -7.20
N ALA A 447 4.60 16.08 -6.11
CA ALA A 447 5.92 16.11 -5.50
C ALA A 447 6.38 14.72 -5.05
N GLY A 448 5.50 13.97 -4.38
CA GLY A 448 5.78 12.63 -3.87
C GLY A 448 6.00 11.60 -4.96
N THR A 449 5.21 11.62 -6.03
CA THR A 449 5.37 10.70 -7.17
C THR A 449 6.73 10.87 -7.82
N PHE A 450 7.14 12.11 -8.11
CA PHE A 450 8.42 12.37 -8.75
C PHE A 450 9.61 12.13 -7.82
N ALA A 451 9.49 12.42 -6.53
CA ALA A 451 10.48 12.05 -5.54
C ALA A 451 10.68 10.52 -5.48
N GLN A 452 9.59 9.73 -5.54
CA GLN A 452 9.69 8.26 -5.59
C GLN A 452 10.32 7.77 -6.90
N ASP A 453 10.08 8.45 -8.03
CA ASP A 453 10.71 8.11 -9.30
C ASP A 453 12.22 8.37 -9.30
N GLU A 454 12.67 9.48 -8.72
CA GLU A 454 14.08 9.74 -8.46
C GLU A 454 14.66 8.69 -7.49
N PHE A 455 13.93 8.37 -6.43
CA PHE A 455 14.36 7.40 -5.41
C PHE A 455 14.59 6.02 -6.01
N THR A 456 13.68 5.59 -6.85
CA THR A 456 13.73 4.26 -7.46
C THR A 456 14.51 4.25 -8.79
N GLY A 457 15.13 5.36 -9.18
CA GLY A 457 15.88 5.49 -10.43
C GLY A 457 15.02 5.48 -11.70
N ARG A 458 13.68 5.53 -11.60
CA ARG A 458 12.78 5.60 -12.76
C ARG A 458 13.02 6.88 -13.55
N TYR A 459 13.16 8.02 -12.85
CA TYR A 459 13.38 9.31 -13.52
C TYR A 459 14.65 9.30 -14.40
N ALA A 460 15.72 8.67 -13.92
CA ALA A 460 16.97 8.53 -14.67
C ALA A 460 16.85 7.57 -15.87
N LYS A 461 16.11 6.46 -15.71
CA LYS A 461 15.96 5.43 -16.77
C LYS A 461 14.93 5.81 -17.84
N ASP A 462 13.83 6.43 -17.44
CA ASP A 462 12.68 6.75 -18.30
C ASP A 462 12.00 8.06 -17.86
N PRO A 463 12.61 9.22 -18.16
CA PRO A 463 12.09 10.53 -17.75
C PRO A 463 10.73 10.88 -18.39
N LEU A 464 10.35 10.19 -19.47
CA LEU A 464 9.08 10.35 -20.17
C LEU A 464 8.04 9.29 -19.77
N PHE A 465 8.30 8.51 -18.70
CA PHE A 465 7.41 7.42 -18.29
C PHE A 465 5.95 7.86 -18.19
N TRP A 466 5.67 8.95 -17.48
CA TRP A 466 4.31 9.43 -17.28
C TRP A 466 3.68 10.01 -18.54
N ASP A 467 4.46 10.73 -19.37
CA ASP A 467 4.03 11.24 -20.68
C ASP A 467 3.58 10.09 -21.59
N LYS A 468 4.38 9.01 -21.64
CA LYS A 468 4.13 7.85 -22.52
C LYS A 468 3.29 6.75 -21.89
N TYR A 469 2.90 6.87 -20.62
CA TYR A 469 2.21 5.81 -19.89
C TYR A 469 0.91 5.38 -20.57
N ARG A 470 0.09 6.35 -21.01
CA ARG A 470 -1.18 6.08 -21.67
C ARG A 470 -0.99 5.51 -23.06
N ASP A 471 -0.08 6.08 -23.85
CA ASP A 471 0.27 5.56 -25.17
C ASP A 471 0.72 4.09 -25.08
N ARG A 472 1.52 3.75 -24.07
CA ARG A 472 1.98 2.37 -23.83
C ARG A 472 0.85 1.44 -23.45
N LEU A 473 -0.13 1.88 -22.65
CA LEU A 473 -1.34 1.10 -22.35
C LEU A 473 -2.23 0.94 -23.59
N ASP A 474 -2.45 2.01 -24.33
CA ASP A 474 -3.30 2.01 -25.52
C ASP A 474 -2.71 1.15 -26.65
N ALA A 475 -1.39 1.04 -26.73
CA ALA A 475 -0.71 0.17 -27.70
C ALA A 475 -0.89 -1.33 -27.44
N VAL A 476 -1.25 -1.75 -26.21
CA VAL A 476 -1.33 -3.20 -25.88
C VAL A 476 -2.43 -3.90 -26.69
N THR A 477 -2.08 -4.98 -27.38
CA THR A 477 -3.05 -5.78 -28.14
C THR A 477 -3.58 -6.97 -27.33
N ARG A 478 -4.64 -7.62 -27.80
CA ARG A 478 -5.18 -8.85 -27.17
C ARG A 478 -4.17 -9.98 -27.27
N GLU A 479 -3.43 -9.99 -28.38
CA GLU A 479 -2.39 -10.94 -28.72
C GLU A 479 -1.17 -10.76 -27.79
N ASP A 480 -0.82 -9.52 -27.42
CA ASP A 480 0.20 -9.24 -26.40
C ASP A 480 -0.19 -9.78 -25.03
N VAL A 481 -1.44 -9.54 -24.61
CA VAL A 481 -1.98 -10.06 -23.34
C VAL A 481 -1.90 -11.59 -23.31
N GLN A 482 -2.32 -12.25 -24.38
CA GLN A 482 -2.27 -13.71 -24.47
C GLN A 482 -0.83 -14.24 -24.49
N ARG A 483 0.07 -13.59 -25.24
CA ARG A 483 1.50 -13.96 -25.31
C ARG A 483 2.13 -13.92 -23.92
N VAL A 484 1.86 -12.85 -23.18
CA VAL A 484 2.32 -12.65 -21.81
C VAL A 484 1.68 -13.65 -20.85
N ALA A 485 0.38 -13.94 -20.99
CA ALA A 485 -0.26 -15.00 -20.22
C ALA A 485 0.45 -16.35 -20.42
N LYS A 486 0.75 -16.74 -21.67
CA LYS A 486 1.52 -17.98 -21.98
C LYS A 486 2.95 -17.96 -21.42
N ARG A 487 3.61 -16.81 -21.43
CA ARG A 487 4.98 -16.64 -20.87
C ARG A 487 4.97 -16.81 -19.35
N PHE A 488 4.02 -16.21 -18.66
CA PHE A 488 4.05 -16.08 -17.21
C PHE A 488 3.23 -17.13 -16.46
N LEU A 489 2.04 -17.48 -16.93
CA LEU A 489 1.09 -18.34 -16.23
C LEU A 489 1.36 -19.83 -16.52
N GLN A 490 2.57 -20.29 -16.19
CA GLN A 490 3.02 -21.65 -16.46
C GLN A 490 2.56 -22.62 -15.37
N SER A 491 1.70 -23.58 -15.74
CA SER A 491 0.99 -24.43 -14.77
C SER A 491 1.87 -25.42 -14.01
N ASP A 492 3.00 -25.79 -14.60
CA ASP A 492 4.03 -26.64 -13.99
C ASP A 492 4.90 -25.89 -12.96
N LYS A 493 4.69 -24.58 -12.78
CA LYS A 493 5.49 -23.73 -11.88
C LYS A 493 4.78 -23.23 -10.63
N TYR A 494 3.51 -23.60 -10.43
CA TYR A 494 2.75 -23.10 -9.28
C TYR A 494 3.31 -23.59 -7.95
N ALA A 495 3.51 -22.65 -7.03
CA ALA A 495 3.58 -22.92 -5.60
C ALA A 495 2.25 -22.48 -4.97
N ILE A 496 1.46 -23.44 -4.50
CA ILE A 496 0.16 -23.19 -3.87
C ILE A 496 0.32 -23.29 -2.37
N LEU A 497 0.21 -22.16 -1.66
CA LEU A 497 0.17 -22.12 -0.20
C LEU A 497 -1.27 -22.14 0.28
N ILE A 498 -1.53 -22.98 1.28
CA ILE A 498 -2.82 -23.11 1.95
C ILE A 498 -2.61 -23.01 3.46
N VAL A 499 -3.35 -22.12 4.13
CA VAL A 499 -3.40 -22.03 5.59
C VAL A 499 -4.82 -22.31 6.05
N GLY A 500 -5.04 -23.41 6.76
CA GLY A 500 -6.37 -23.83 7.22
C GLY A 500 -6.39 -25.21 7.86
N GLU A 501 -7.60 -25.70 8.17
CA GLU A 501 -7.79 -27.01 8.78
C GLU A 501 -7.50 -28.11 7.74
N LYS A 502 -6.36 -28.79 7.91
CA LYS A 502 -5.76 -29.67 6.89
C LYS A 502 -6.68 -30.83 6.53
N ASP A 503 -7.27 -31.47 7.53
CA ASP A 503 -8.00 -32.73 7.31
C ASP A 503 -9.30 -32.48 6.52
N GLU A 504 -10.02 -31.39 6.81
CA GLU A 504 -11.19 -30.95 6.05
C GLU A 504 -10.82 -30.45 4.64
N ILE A 505 -9.66 -29.83 4.45
CA ILE A 505 -9.16 -29.46 3.12
C ILE A 505 -8.86 -30.70 2.27
N LEU A 506 -8.15 -31.69 2.82
CA LEU A 506 -7.79 -32.91 2.10
C LEU A 506 -9.01 -33.79 1.78
N LYS A 507 -10.01 -33.79 2.67
CA LYS A 507 -11.29 -34.47 2.45
C LYS A 507 -12.09 -33.87 1.30
N GLY A 508 -12.01 -32.55 1.11
CA GLY A 508 -12.73 -31.83 0.06
C GLY A 508 -14.24 -31.79 0.26
N HIS A 509 -14.96 -31.23 -0.72
CA HIS A 509 -16.41 -31.05 -0.66
C HIS A 509 -17.12 -32.24 -1.35
N PRO A 510 -18.13 -32.86 -0.74
CA PRO A 510 -18.77 -34.08 -1.28
C PRO A 510 -19.42 -33.88 -2.66
N ASN A 511 -19.91 -32.68 -2.95
CA ASN A 511 -20.54 -32.36 -4.24
C ASN A 511 -19.55 -31.88 -5.32
N HIS A 512 -18.28 -31.66 -4.95
CA HIS A 512 -17.24 -31.20 -5.86
C HIS A 512 -16.00 -32.07 -5.66
N THR A 513 -15.96 -33.21 -6.34
CA THR A 513 -14.89 -34.21 -6.23
C THR A 513 -13.63 -33.72 -6.92
N VAL A 514 -12.91 -32.82 -6.26
CA VAL A 514 -11.59 -32.34 -6.65
C VAL A 514 -10.59 -32.80 -5.60
N LYS A 515 -9.61 -33.60 -6.01
CA LYS A 515 -8.50 -33.98 -5.14
C LYS A 515 -7.36 -32.99 -5.27
N LEU A 516 -6.82 -32.58 -4.13
CA LEU A 516 -5.80 -31.55 -4.08
C LEU A 516 -4.52 -32.00 -4.80
N GLU A 517 -4.19 -33.29 -4.72
CA GLU A 517 -3.06 -33.94 -5.39
C GLU A 517 -3.12 -33.87 -6.92
N GLU A 518 -4.32 -33.70 -7.49
CA GLU A 518 -4.53 -33.65 -8.95
C GLU A 518 -4.37 -32.24 -9.51
N LEU A 519 -4.33 -31.20 -8.67
CA LEU A 519 -4.30 -29.80 -9.08
C LEU A 519 -2.93 -29.28 -9.47
N THR A 520 -1.85 -29.95 -9.03
CA THR A 520 -0.48 -29.60 -9.43
C THR A 520 0.33 -30.87 -9.65
N GLY A 521 1.33 -30.81 -10.53
CA GLY A 521 2.28 -31.92 -10.69
C GLY A 521 3.27 -32.10 -9.52
N GLY A 522 3.15 -31.30 -8.45
CA GLY A 522 4.06 -31.29 -7.31
C GLY A 522 3.55 -32.05 -6.10
N LYS A 523 4.42 -32.26 -5.12
CA LYS A 523 4.07 -32.96 -3.86
C LYS A 523 3.31 -32.03 -2.93
N ILE A 524 2.40 -32.61 -2.14
CA ILE A 524 1.87 -31.94 -0.94
C ILE A 524 2.97 -31.95 0.13
N THR A 525 3.31 -30.78 0.64
CA THR A 525 4.31 -30.55 1.68
C THR A 525 3.63 -29.87 2.86
N GLU A 526 3.63 -30.52 4.02
CA GLU A 526 3.18 -29.89 5.25
C GLU A 526 4.28 -28.96 5.77
N LEU A 527 3.92 -27.69 5.98
CA LEU A 527 4.78 -26.69 6.57
C LEU A 527 4.44 -26.57 8.06
N PRO A 528 5.38 -26.85 8.97
CA PRO A 528 5.13 -26.63 10.38
C PRO A 528 4.94 -25.14 10.67
N LEU A 529 4.07 -24.84 11.63
CA LEU A 529 4.04 -23.50 12.22
C LEU A 529 5.43 -23.14 12.76
N ARG A 530 5.80 -21.88 12.66
CA ARG A 530 7.05 -21.38 13.24
C ARG A 530 6.83 -20.91 14.66
N ASP A 531 7.78 -21.17 15.53
CA ASP A 531 7.78 -20.64 16.89
C ASP A 531 7.73 -19.11 16.82
N PRO A 532 6.77 -18.46 17.49
CA PRO A 532 6.57 -17.02 17.37
C PRO A 532 7.79 -16.21 17.82
N PHE A 533 8.54 -16.68 18.81
CA PHE A 533 9.66 -15.97 19.42
C PHE A 533 10.96 -16.10 18.63
N THR A 534 11.20 -17.25 18.00
CA THR A 534 12.47 -17.60 17.35
C THR A 534 12.39 -17.72 15.84
N MET A 535 11.18 -17.78 15.27
CA MET A 535 10.91 -17.97 13.84
C MET A 535 11.40 -19.30 13.26
N LYS A 536 11.81 -20.23 14.12
CA LYS A 536 12.19 -21.59 13.73
C LYS A 536 10.95 -22.47 13.58
N PRO A 537 10.91 -23.40 12.61
CA PRO A 537 9.88 -24.43 12.52
C PRO A 537 9.63 -25.17 13.85
N LEU A 538 8.38 -25.28 14.29
CA LEU A 538 7.99 -26.12 15.43
C LEU A 538 8.08 -27.60 15.03
N GLY A 539 8.63 -28.44 15.92
CA GLY A 539 8.69 -29.90 15.71
C GLY A 539 9.84 -30.37 14.81
N ARG A 540 10.95 -29.61 14.72
CA ARG A 540 12.25 -30.11 14.23
C ARG A 540 13.20 -30.39 15.37
#